data_AF-A0A958Z7T2-F1
#
_entry.id   AF-A0A958Z7T2-F1
#
_cell.length_a   1.000
_cell.length_b   1.000
_cell.length_c   1.000
_cell.angle_alpha   90.00
_cell.angle_beta   90.00
_cell.angle_gamma   90.00
#
_symmetry.space_group_name_H-M   'P 1'
#
loop_
_entity.id
_entity.type
_entity.pdbx_description
1 polymer ?
#
loop_
_entity_poly.entity_id
_entity_poly.type
_entity_poly.pdbx_seq_one_letter_code
_entity_poly.pdbx_strand_id
1 'polypeptide(L)'
;MEAHRYTLIVFFLTFSIHLVSAQETLCVFKTSPNIVNSASPTKALGKGTLIHTSDVITLKNGDMLSLIDKNGSLYKIDASGKYTYKQLISHKVEGDKSSLTSKYFKYLWEEMTHASGSETIIGGVFRGENLMRFPIDSALVVSSKVKFTWDIDSASTTYYFFLRN
;
A
#
# COMPACT_ATOMS: atom_id res chain seq x y z
N MET A 1 51.75 19.24 -11.03
CA MET A 1 50.72 19.31 -12.09
C MET A 1 49.73 18.13 -12.05
N GLU A 2 50.12 16.98 -11.49
CA GLU A 2 49.27 15.79 -11.28
C GLU A 2 48.07 16.03 -10.32
N ALA A 3 48.29 16.69 -9.19
CA ALA A 3 47.25 16.88 -8.16
C ALA A 3 45.99 17.61 -8.69
N HIS A 4 46.15 18.63 -9.54
CA HIS A 4 45.03 19.36 -10.14
C HIS A 4 44.22 18.51 -11.14
N ARG A 5 44.83 17.50 -11.76
CA ARG A 5 44.13 16.57 -12.66
C ARG A 5 43.19 15.65 -11.86
N TYR A 6 43.62 15.16 -10.71
CA TYR A 6 42.78 14.33 -9.85
C TYR A 6 41.63 15.12 -9.19
N THR A 7 41.89 16.36 -8.75
CA THR A 7 40.81 17.22 -8.20
C THR A 7 39.72 17.51 -9.24
N LEU A 8 40.10 17.74 -10.50
CA LEU A 8 39.16 18.02 -11.58
C LEU A 8 38.32 16.78 -11.95
N ILE A 9 38.91 15.59 -11.88
CA ILE A 9 38.21 14.31 -12.08
C ILE A 9 37.21 14.04 -10.94
N VAL A 10 37.60 14.28 -9.69
CA VAL A 10 36.70 14.12 -8.53
C VAL A 10 35.54 15.12 -8.58
N PHE A 11 35.78 16.35 -9.04
CA PHE A 11 34.73 17.35 -9.25
C PHE A 11 33.73 16.93 -10.35
N PHE A 12 34.22 16.33 -11.46
CA PHE A 12 33.34 15.84 -12.53
C PHE A 12 32.52 14.61 -12.10
N LEU A 13 33.09 13.73 -11.28
CA LEU A 13 32.42 12.54 -10.76
C LEU A 13 31.29 12.90 -9.78
N THR A 14 31.47 13.97 -8.99
CA THR A 14 30.48 14.45 -8.01
C THR A 14 29.36 15.29 -8.64
N PHE A 15 29.61 15.96 -9.76
CA PHE A 15 28.56 16.69 -10.48
C PHE A 15 27.57 15.75 -11.21
N SER A 16 28.05 14.58 -11.65
CA SER A 16 27.25 13.60 -12.40
C SER A 16 26.16 12.91 -11.57
N ILE A 17 26.27 12.94 -10.24
CA ILE A 17 25.32 12.25 -9.33
C ILE A 17 24.06 13.08 -9.04
N HIS A 18 24.04 14.37 -9.42
CA HIS A 18 22.92 15.28 -9.11
C HIS A 18 21.82 15.36 -10.18
N LEU A 19 21.97 14.66 -11.31
CA LEU A 19 21.00 14.74 -12.44
C LEU A 19 19.96 13.61 -12.47
N VAL A 20 19.90 12.75 -11.44
CA VAL A 20 18.80 11.79 -11.31
C VAL A 20 17.56 12.52 -10.78
N SER A 21 16.87 13.22 -11.66
CA SER A 21 15.53 13.74 -11.37
C SER A 21 14.59 12.53 -11.24
N ALA A 22 14.11 12.29 -10.01
CA ALA A 22 13.12 11.25 -9.76
C ALA A 22 11.86 11.58 -10.56
N GLN A 23 11.50 10.75 -11.54
CA GLN A 23 10.29 10.94 -12.31
C GLN A 23 9.08 10.82 -11.37
N GLU A 24 8.29 11.90 -11.28
CA GLU A 24 7.07 11.92 -10.49
C GLU A 24 6.05 10.97 -11.13
N THR A 25 5.57 10.02 -10.33
CA THR A 25 4.64 8.97 -10.78
C THR A 25 3.50 8.81 -9.78
N LEU A 26 2.33 8.43 -10.29
CA LEU A 26 1.17 8.10 -9.47
C LEU A 26 0.88 6.60 -9.63
N CYS A 27 0.53 5.94 -8.53
CA CYS A 27 0.15 4.53 -8.54
C CYS A 27 -1.37 4.39 -8.41
N VAL A 28 -1.97 3.55 -9.25
CA VAL A 28 -3.41 3.24 -9.18
C VAL A 28 -3.69 2.40 -7.94
N PHE A 29 -4.44 2.97 -7.00
CA PHE A 29 -4.86 2.28 -5.78
C PHE A 29 -6.21 1.57 -5.92
N LYS A 30 -7.17 2.24 -6.57
CA LYS A 30 -8.52 1.73 -6.85
C LYS A 30 -8.98 2.28 -8.19
N THR A 31 -9.65 1.46 -9.00
CA THR A 31 -10.08 1.83 -10.35
C THR A 31 -11.30 1.02 -10.76
N SER A 32 -12.19 1.64 -11.53
CA SER A 32 -13.23 0.94 -12.28
C SER A 32 -12.61 0.12 -13.42
N PRO A 33 -13.23 -0.99 -13.84
CA PRO A 33 -12.65 -1.93 -14.81
C PRO A 33 -12.46 -1.37 -16.23
N ASN A 34 -13.12 -0.26 -16.58
CA ASN A 34 -13.16 0.27 -17.95
C ASN A 34 -12.33 1.54 -18.18
N ILE A 35 -11.56 1.96 -17.18
CA ILE A 35 -10.70 3.16 -17.28
C ILE A 35 -9.46 2.80 -18.08
N VAL A 36 -9.12 3.60 -19.09
CA VAL A 36 -7.98 3.36 -19.97
C VAL A 36 -7.06 4.57 -20.03
N ASN A 37 -5.78 4.31 -20.29
CA ASN A 37 -4.85 5.35 -20.71
C ASN A 37 -5.09 5.62 -22.21
N SER A 38 -5.18 6.89 -22.59
CA SER A 38 -5.36 7.30 -23.98
C SER A 38 -4.19 6.87 -24.88
N ALA A 39 -2.99 6.70 -24.31
CA ALA A 39 -1.82 6.16 -25.02
C ALA A 39 -1.89 4.63 -25.24
N SER A 40 -2.77 3.93 -24.52
CA SER A 40 -2.96 2.48 -24.63
C SER A 40 -4.44 2.14 -24.42
N PRO A 41 -5.31 2.52 -25.37
CA PRO A 41 -6.77 2.45 -25.20
C PRO A 41 -7.30 1.01 -25.11
N THR A 42 -6.48 0.02 -25.44
CA THR A 42 -6.82 -1.42 -25.37
C THR A 42 -6.52 -2.05 -24.01
N LYS A 43 -5.77 -1.37 -23.13
CA LYS A 43 -5.40 -1.88 -21.81
C LYS A 43 -6.09 -1.08 -20.72
N ALA A 44 -6.97 -1.74 -19.97
CA ALA A 44 -7.57 -1.18 -18.77
C ALA A 44 -6.49 -0.91 -17.70
N LEU A 45 -6.63 0.21 -16.99
CA LEU A 45 -5.84 0.54 -15.82
C LEU A 45 -6.22 -0.41 -14.69
N GLY A 46 -5.25 -1.20 -14.25
CA GLY A 46 -5.38 -2.08 -13.08
C GLY A 46 -4.76 -1.45 -11.83
N LYS A 47 -5.12 -1.99 -10.66
CA LYS A 47 -4.44 -1.65 -9.40
C LYS A 47 -2.93 -1.93 -9.52
N GLY A 48 -2.11 -1.01 -9.03
CA GLY A 48 -0.65 -1.07 -9.13
C GLY A 48 -0.07 -0.50 -10.43
N THR A 49 -0.90 -0.09 -11.39
CA THR A 49 -0.40 0.57 -12.61
C THR A 49 0.19 1.93 -12.27
N LEU A 50 1.34 2.25 -12.85
CA LEU A 50 1.98 3.55 -12.73
C LEU A 50 1.48 4.48 -13.83
N ILE A 51 1.19 5.72 -13.44
CA ILE A 51 0.82 6.82 -14.30
C ILE A 51 1.97 7.82 -14.30
N HIS A 52 2.49 8.08 -15.49
CA HIS A 52 3.57 9.01 -15.76
C HIS A 52 3.02 10.38 -16.15
N THR A 53 3.91 11.38 -16.18
CA THR A 53 3.54 12.77 -16.50
C THR A 53 3.00 12.96 -17.93
N SER A 54 3.36 12.06 -18.85
CA SER A 54 2.89 12.03 -20.23
C SER A 54 1.52 11.38 -20.42
N ASP A 55 0.99 10.69 -19.41
CA ASP A 55 -0.22 9.91 -19.53
C ASP A 55 -1.48 10.78 -19.48
N VAL A 56 -2.49 10.35 -20.25
CA VAL A 56 -3.81 10.99 -20.28
C VAL A 56 -4.87 9.94 -20.01
N ILE A 57 -5.56 10.05 -18.88
CA ILE A 57 -6.55 9.07 -18.45
C ILE A 57 -7.94 9.51 -18.87
N THR A 58 -8.72 8.60 -19.43
CA THR A 58 -10.12 8.87 -19.80
C THR A 58 -11.06 8.14 -18.84
N LEU A 59 -11.93 8.89 -18.15
CA LEU A 59 -12.99 8.37 -17.30
C LEU A 59 -14.35 8.56 -17.98
N LYS A 60 -15.21 7.55 -17.92
CA LYS A 60 -16.61 7.63 -18.34
C LYS A 60 -17.51 7.96 -17.14
N ASN A 61 -18.78 8.24 -17.41
CA ASN A 61 -19.76 8.48 -16.35
C ASN A 61 -19.88 7.27 -15.41
N GLY A 62 -19.74 7.51 -14.10
CA GLY A 62 -19.79 6.48 -13.07
C GLY A 62 -18.47 5.74 -12.84
N ASP A 63 -17.40 6.08 -13.57
CA ASP A 63 -16.07 5.55 -13.29
C ASP A 63 -15.46 6.24 -12.06
N MET A 64 -14.70 5.48 -11.27
CA MET A 64 -13.97 5.99 -10.12
C MET A 64 -12.51 5.59 -10.22
N LEU A 65 -11.63 6.56 -10.02
CA LEU A 65 -10.19 6.38 -9.97
C LEU A 65 -9.64 6.95 -8.66
N SER A 66 -8.80 6.17 -7.99
CA SER A 66 -8.04 6.59 -6.82
C SER A 66 -6.56 6.31 -7.04
N LEU A 67 -5.75 7.34 -6.88
CA LEU A 67 -4.30 7.33 -7.13
C LEU A 67 -3.56 7.70 -5.86
N ILE A 68 -2.35 7.16 -5.70
CA ILE A 68 -1.47 7.45 -4.57
C ILE A 68 -0.10 7.88 -5.10
N ASP A 69 0.49 8.94 -4.53
CA ASP A 69 1.87 9.34 -4.81
C ASP A 69 2.89 8.64 -3.90
N LYS A 70 4.18 8.85 -4.17
CA LYS A 70 5.28 8.33 -3.33
C LYS A 70 5.23 8.74 -1.86
N ASN A 71 4.53 9.84 -1.53
CA ASN A 71 4.39 10.35 -0.17
C ASN A 71 3.13 9.79 0.52
N GLY A 72 2.36 8.94 -0.16
CA GLY A 72 1.11 8.40 0.36
C GLY A 72 -0.09 9.35 0.25
N SER A 73 0.03 10.48 -0.47
CA SER A 73 -1.11 11.36 -0.71
C SER A 73 -2.11 10.68 -1.63
N LEU A 74 -3.40 10.80 -1.30
CA LEU A 74 -4.49 10.22 -2.07
C LEU A 74 -5.10 11.26 -3.01
N TYR A 75 -5.37 10.86 -4.25
CA TYR A 75 -6.07 11.66 -5.25
C TYR A 75 -7.28 10.86 -5.74
N LYS A 76 -8.46 11.48 -5.80
CA LYS A 76 -9.72 10.80 -6.16
C LYS A 76 -10.45 11.55 -7.26
N ILE A 77 -10.93 10.80 -8.25
CA ILE A 77 -11.64 11.33 -9.41
C ILE A 77 -12.81 10.41 -9.71
N ASP A 78 -14.00 11.00 -9.83
CA ASP A 78 -15.27 10.33 -10.09
C ASP A 78 -16.06 11.00 -11.24
N ALA A 79 -15.64 12.19 -11.66
CA ALA A 79 -16.21 12.88 -12.80
C ALA A 79 -15.68 12.31 -14.14
N SER A 80 -16.57 12.24 -15.12
CA SER A 80 -16.19 11.85 -16.48
C SER A 80 -15.33 12.92 -17.14
N GLY A 81 -14.34 12.52 -17.91
CA GLY A 81 -13.49 13.45 -18.62
C GLY A 81 -12.14 12.85 -19.01
N LYS A 82 -11.32 13.69 -19.64
CA LYS A 82 -9.92 13.38 -19.92
C LYS A 82 -9.03 14.16 -18.97
N TYR A 83 -8.14 13.45 -18.29
CA TYR A 83 -7.30 14.00 -17.23
C TYR A 83 -5.82 13.79 -17.58
N THR A 84 -5.11 14.89 -17.69
CA THR A 84 -3.64 14.92 -17.70
C THR A 84 -3.09 14.75 -16.29
N TYR A 85 -1.82 14.34 -16.15
CA TYR A 85 -1.16 14.22 -14.85
C TYR A 85 -1.36 15.43 -13.92
N LYS A 86 -1.24 16.66 -14.47
CA LYS A 86 -1.46 17.90 -13.70
C LYS A 86 -2.88 18.05 -13.16
N GLN A 87 -3.86 17.58 -13.91
CA GLN A 87 -5.26 17.56 -13.46
C GLN A 87 -5.50 16.43 -12.46
N LEU A 88 -4.80 15.30 -12.55
CA LEU A 88 -4.91 14.24 -11.54
C LEU A 88 -4.46 14.75 -10.16
N ILE A 89 -3.32 15.43 -10.10
CA ILE A 89 -2.77 15.95 -8.84
C ILE A 89 -3.58 17.09 -8.23
N SER A 90 -4.41 17.80 -9.01
CA SER A 90 -5.29 18.85 -8.48
C SER A 90 -6.48 18.28 -7.69
N HIS A 91 -6.78 16.99 -7.83
CA HIS A 91 -7.84 16.29 -7.10
C HIS A 91 -7.32 15.62 -5.83
N LYS A 92 -6.36 16.29 -5.16
CA LYS A 92 -5.79 15.82 -3.90
C LYS A 92 -6.87 15.79 -2.83
N VAL A 93 -7.04 14.64 -2.20
CA VAL A 93 -7.93 14.51 -1.04
C VAL A 93 -7.20 15.10 0.16
N GLU A 94 -7.85 16.03 0.85
CA GLU A 94 -7.31 16.55 2.11
C GLU A 94 -7.08 15.40 3.09
N GLY A 95 -5.90 15.39 3.71
CA GLY A 95 -5.55 14.40 4.71
C GLY A 95 -6.55 14.46 5.86
N ASP A 96 -7.14 13.32 6.19
CA ASP A 96 -8.01 13.20 7.34
C ASP A 96 -7.22 13.58 8.60
N LYS A 97 -7.61 14.70 9.22
CA LYS A 97 -6.96 15.27 10.40
C LYS A 97 -7.15 14.41 11.66
N SER A 98 -7.96 13.37 11.60
CA SER A 98 -8.18 12.48 12.73
C SER A 98 -6.97 11.56 12.95
N SER A 99 -6.54 11.46 14.21
CA SER A 99 -5.48 10.55 14.61
C SER A 99 -5.90 9.09 14.42
N LEU A 100 -4.93 8.19 14.24
CA LEU A 100 -5.19 6.74 14.16
C LEU A 100 -5.98 6.25 15.39
N THR A 101 -5.63 6.75 16.57
CA THR A 101 -6.32 6.46 17.83
C THR A 101 -7.78 6.91 17.79
N SER A 102 -8.06 8.12 17.28
CA SER A 102 -9.43 8.62 17.13
C SER A 102 -10.25 7.74 16.18
N LYS A 103 -9.67 7.27 15.07
CA LYS A 103 -10.33 6.36 14.12
C LYS A 103 -10.65 5.02 14.75
N TYR A 104 -9.71 4.47 15.52
CA TYR A 104 -9.89 3.22 16.22
C TYR A 104 -11.01 3.31 17.28
N PHE A 105 -11.00 4.36 18.11
CA PHE A 105 -12.07 4.56 19.08
C PHE A 105 -13.41 4.82 18.43
N LYS A 106 -13.45 5.55 17.30
CA LYS A 106 -14.68 5.73 16.51
C LYS A 106 -15.20 4.39 16.00
N TYR A 107 -14.33 3.54 15.44
CA TYR A 107 -14.71 2.19 15.00
C TYR A 107 -15.27 1.34 16.15
N LEU A 108 -14.59 1.29 17.30
CA LEU A 108 -15.10 0.57 18.47
C LEU A 108 -16.45 1.12 18.95
N TRP A 109 -16.59 2.44 18.98
CA TRP A 109 -17.84 3.08 19.35
C TRP A 109 -18.95 2.74 18.37
N GLU A 110 -18.69 2.77 17.06
CA GLU A 110 -19.64 2.38 16.03
C GLU A 110 -20.04 0.91 16.16
N GLU A 111 -19.10 0.00 16.42
CA GLU A 111 -19.38 -1.43 16.66
C GLU A 111 -20.25 -1.65 17.91
N MET A 112 -19.99 -0.89 18.98
CA MET A 112 -20.76 -0.98 20.22
C MET A 112 -22.15 -0.34 20.12
N THR A 113 -22.33 0.68 19.28
CA THR A 113 -23.56 1.49 19.22
C THR A 113 -24.47 1.15 18.04
N HIS A 114 -23.92 0.66 16.93
CA HIS A 114 -24.70 0.19 15.78
C HIS A 114 -24.93 -1.32 15.88
N ALA A 115 -25.85 -1.74 16.75
CA ALA A 115 -26.33 -3.13 16.85
C ALA A 115 -27.21 -3.58 15.66
N SER A 116 -27.11 -2.95 14.49
CA SER A 116 -28.00 -3.21 13.35
C SER A 116 -27.24 -3.43 12.04
N GLY A 117 -27.00 -4.71 11.72
CA GLY A 117 -27.29 -5.20 10.37
C GLY A 117 -26.14 -5.46 9.41
N SER A 118 -24.86 -5.33 9.78
CA SER A 118 -23.84 -6.11 9.07
C SER A 118 -23.72 -7.43 9.79
N GLU A 119 -23.94 -8.55 9.07
CA GLU A 119 -23.53 -9.86 9.55
C GLU A 119 -22.11 -9.72 10.09
N THR A 120 -21.96 -9.81 11.41
CA THR A 120 -20.66 -9.90 12.02
C THR A 120 -20.00 -11.08 11.31
N ILE A 121 -18.93 -10.84 10.54
CA ILE A 121 -18.03 -11.92 10.17
C ILE A 121 -17.32 -12.28 11.47
N ILE A 122 -18.05 -12.99 12.32
CA ILE A 122 -17.46 -13.76 13.40
C ILE A 122 -16.54 -14.70 12.64
N GLY A 123 -15.24 -14.61 12.90
CA GLY A 123 -14.28 -15.64 12.51
C GLY A 123 -14.64 -16.93 13.22
N GLY A 124 -15.74 -17.56 12.83
CA GLY A 124 -16.23 -18.80 13.34
C GLY A 124 -15.52 -19.91 12.60
N VAL A 125 -14.66 -20.64 13.30
CA VAL A 125 -14.17 -21.92 12.78
C VAL A 125 -15.36 -22.88 12.83
N PHE A 126 -15.95 -23.18 11.68
CA PHE A 126 -16.97 -24.21 11.55
C PHE A 126 -16.32 -25.56 11.91
N ARG A 127 -16.62 -26.06 13.11
CA ARG A 127 -16.23 -27.41 13.51
C ARG A 127 -17.40 -28.31 13.14
N GLY A 128 -17.26 -29.08 12.06
CA GLY A 128 -18.17 -30.18 11.77
C GLY A 128 -18.18 -31.21 12.90
N GLU A 129 -18.99 -32.27 12.78
CA GLU A 129 -19.14 -33.29 13.83
C GLU A 129 -17.82 -33.97 14.26
N ASN A 130 -16.77 -33.85 13.44
CA ASN A 130 -15.41 -34.21 13.82
C ASN A 130 -14.69 -33.04 14.52
N LEU A 131 -14.75 -33.04 15.85
CA LEU A 131 -13.97 -32.13 16.69
C LEU A 131 -12.47 -32.40 16.54
N MET A 132 -11.69 -31.34 16.35
CA MET A 132 -10.23 -31.38 16.34
C MET A 132 -9.69 -31.85 17.70
N ARG A 133 -9.11 -33.06 17.75
CA ARG A 133 -8.57 -33.69 18.97
C ARG A 133 -7.05 -33.52 19.05
N PHE A 134 -6.58 -32.32 19.41
CA PHE A 134 -5.18 -32.01 19.73
C PHE A 134 -4.16 -32.18 18.57
N PRO A 135 -3.07 -31.42 18.57
CA PRO A 135 -2.68 -30.61 17.42
C PRO A 135 -2.09 -31.41 16.26
N ILE A 136 -2.34 -30.90 15.05
CA ILE A 136 -1.52 -31.20 13.87
C ILE A 136 -0.19 -30.46 14.01
N ASP A 137 0.92 -31.16 13.76
CA ASP A 137 2.32 -30.76 13.97
C ASP A 137 2.81 -29.54 13.15
N SER A 138 1.92 -28.77 12.54
CA SER A 138 2.32 -27.59 11.78
C SER A 138 1.20 -26.56 11.68
N ALA A 139 1.51 -25.33 12.08
CA ALA A 139 0.68 -24.15 11.86
C ALA A 139 1.50 -23.12 11.07
N LEU A 140 0.87 -22.48 10.07
CA LEU A 140 1.50 -21.46 9.24
C LEU A 140 1.09 -20.07 9.73
N VAL A 141 2.06 -19.26 10.16
CA VAL A 141 1.83 -17.86 10.53
C VAL A 141 1.93 -16.99 9.27
N VAL A 142 0.79 -16.52 8.77
CA VAL A 142 0.70 -15.65 7.56
C VAL A 142 0.73 -14.17 7.98
N SER A 143 1.75 -13.73 8.71
CA SER A 143 1.93 -12.31 9.04
C SER A 143 3.40 -11.93 9.17
N SER A 144 3.85 -10.96 8.38
CA SER A 144 5.24 -10.46 8.35
C SER A 144 5.58 -9.47 9.48
N LYS A 145 4.66 -9.23 10.42
CA LYS A 145 4.81 -8.20 11.47
C LYS A 145 5.14 -8.73 12.86
N VAL A 146 5.11 -10.04 13.08
CA VAL A 146 5.45 -10.61 14.39
C VAL A 146 6.90 -11.05 14.37
N LYS A 147 7.76 -10.31 15.07
CA LYS A 147 9.19 -10.62 15.20
C LYS A 147 9.43 -11.23 16.58
N PHE A 148 9.89 -12.47 16.61
CA PHE A 148 10.33 -13.13 17.84
C PHE A 148 11.86 -13.12 17.92
N THR A 149 12.39 -12.88 19.11
CA THR A 149 13.83 -12.90 19.41
C THR A 149 14.04 -13.55 20.77
N TRP A 150 15.09 -14.35 20.90
CA TRP A 150 15.49 -15.02 22.14
C TRP A 150 17.01 -14.99 22.27
N ASP A 151 17.50 -14.88 23.50
CA ASP A 151 18.90 -15.01 23.82
C ASP A 151 19.26 -16.50 23.90
N ILE A 152 20.25 -16.90 23.10
CA ILE A 152 20.65 -18.30 22.94
C ILE A 152 21.78 -18.60 23.93
N ASP A 153 21.62 -19.65 24.74
CA ASP A 153 22.71 -20.25 25.51
C ASP A 153 23.36 -21.41 24.73
N SER A 154 24.69 -21.36 24.62
CA SER A 154 25.53 -22.29 23.86
C SER A 154 25.47 -23.76 24.31
N ALA A 155 24.85 -24.06 25.46
CA ALA A 155 24.72 -25.41 26.00
C ALA A 155 23.45 -26.17 25.56
N SER A 156 22.45 -25.49 24.97
CA SER A 156 21.16 -26.10 24.62
C SER A 156 20.95 -26.16 23.10
N THR A 157 20.76 -27.36 22.56
CA THR A 157 20.54 -27.59 21.12
C THR A 157 19.09 -27.46 20.68
N THR A 158 18.13 -27.24 21.60
CA THR A 158 16.71 -27.12 21.25
C THR A 158 15.99 -26.12 22.14
N TYR A 159 15.23 -25.22 21.50
CA TYR A 159 14.42 -24.20 22.15
C TYR A 159 12.96 -24.40 21.73
N TYR A 160 12.05 -24.34 22.69
CA TYR A 160 10.62 -24.47 22.47
C TYR A 160 9.91 -23.20 22.91
N PHE A 161 8.99 -22.70 22.09
CA PHE A 161 8.12 -21.59 22.41
C PHE A 161 6.68 -22.09 22.45
N PHE A 162 6.01 -21.88 23.58
CA PHE A 162 4.61 -22.24 23.76
C PHE A 162 3.77 -20.97 23.85
N LEU A 163 2.93 -20.73 22.84
CA LEU A 163 1.91 -19.69 22.89
C LEU A 163 0.66 -20.29 23.53
N ARG A 164 0.26 -19.77 24.71
CA ARG A 164 -1.01 -20.13 25.37
C ARG A 164 -1.97 -18.95 25.30
N ASN A 165 -3.26 -19.26 25.18
CA ASN A 165 -4.37 -18.30 25.25
C ASN A 165 -4.85 -18.14 26.69
#